data_AF-A0A7K4L8P9-F1
#
_entry.id   AF-A0A7K4L8P9-F1
#
_cell.length_a   1.000
_cell.length_b   1.000
_cell.length_c   1.000
_cell.angle_alpha   90.00
_cell.angle_beta   90.00
_cell.angle_gamma   90.00
#
_symmetry.space_group_name_H-M   'P 1'
#
loop_
_entity.id
_entity.type
_entity.pdbx_description
1 polymer ?
#
loop_
_entity_poly.entity_id
_entity_poly.type
_entity_poly.pdbx_seq_one_letter_code
_entity_poly.pdbx_strand_id
1 'polypeptide(L)'
;MDSESKYRFIGSSLQPPDKTLPATFASKEPKKLTAVAGDGLSPLPNNQAVVLALKTLQEKIRRLELERSQAEDNLCSLSAEAARYKKTLEQESYKKDISHQELMQQRKDVSVQLNAAQSRCSLLEKQLDYMKKMVSSAEMEKKMILEQQTKVQKDKNQNRVELHAKLEKLEVLEKQCLKLTATQRIAEDKIKHLEEKLCKEEHQRKLMQDKAAQLQTGFEINRILLSLVSSQNGPKKKNRKKKKNKKKNPSVKKTCLPQFHVRAGVLPFVAGKGAPTGISKQTVASKSVSSCSTSSTVTRNLSDILLAIEDEMGQMSFEHQKLSKQIQETHNSEVREDLEQQLDCLVKKMEIKGKQISKLKKHQASLRKNVQKIKQKMQKLKQEAAHVKLKCGDQKETKESQIAIGESKSRACPGQKSKSSLQLLKNVQKLQSTLKRDDIMWER
;
A
#
# COMPACT_ATOMS: atom_id res chain seq x y z
N MET A 1 -25.83 -12.29 20.59
CA MET A 1 -26.07 -13.72 20.31
C MET A 1 -25.64 -14.46 21.56
N ASP A 2 -26.53 -14.39 22.53
CA ASP A 2 -26.41 -14.98 23.85
C ASP A 2 -26.77 -16.46 23.77
N SER A 3 -26.04 -17.31 24.47
CA SER A 3 -26.45 -18.69 24.73
C SER A 3 -25.88 -19.13 26.08
N GLU A 4 -26.66 -18.84 27.11
CA GLU A 4 -26.62 -19.49 28.41
C GLU A 4 -26.94 -20.97 28.26
N SER A 5 -25.98 -21.86 28.54
CA SER A 5 -26.26 -23.29 28.67
C SER A 5 -26.35 -23.67 30.15
N LYS A 6 -27.60 -23.68 30.63
CA LYS A 6 -28.08 -24.33 31.84
C LYS A 6 -27.79 -25.84 31.81
N TYR A 7 -26.94 -26.34 32.71
CA TYR A 7 -26.97 -27.73 33.18
C TYR A 7 -26.66 -27.74 34.68
N ARG A 8 -27.72 -27.57 35.50
CA ARG A 8 -28.32 -28.61 36.35
C ARG A 8 -27.33 -29.28 37.28
N PHE A 9 -27.26 -28.67 38.47
CA PHE A 9 -26.90 -29.24 39.75
C PHE A 9 -27.71 -30.53 39.99
N ILE A 10 -27.05 -31.69 40.06
CA ILE A 10 -27.65 -32.93 40.57
C ILE A 10 -26.89 -33.24 41.85
N GLY A 11 -27.41 -32.71 42.96
CA GLY A 11 -27.07 -33.19 44.30
C GLY A 11 -27.79 -34.51 44.50
N SER A 12 -27.03 -35.61 44.55
CA SER A 12 -27.58 -36.91 44.96
C SER A 12 -27.76 -36.89 46.47
N SER A 13 -29.01 -36.70 46.90
CA SER A 13 -29.43 -36.87 48.29
C SER A 13 -29.24 -38.35 48.65
N LEU A 14 -28.37 -38.63 49.62
CA LEU A 14 -28.31 -39.94 50.26
C LEU A 14 -29.65 -40.20 50.95
N GLN A 15 -30.43 -41.09 50.36
CA GLN A 15 -31.59 -41.68 51.01
C GLN A 15 -31.10 -42.68 52.06
N PRO A 16 -31.51 -42.57 53.33
CA PRO A 16 -31.18 -43.58 54.32
C PRO A 16 -31.96 -44.87 54.01
N PRO A 17 -31.38 -46.06 54.23
CA PRO A 17 -32.15 -47.28 54.12
C PRO A 17 -33.18 -47.37 55.25
N ASP A 18 -34.44 -47.10 54.91
CA ASP A 18 -35.60 -47.66 55.58
C ASP A 18 -35.61 -49.17 55.32
N LYS A 19 -35.43 -49.94 56.40
CA LYS A 19 -36.10 -51.22 56.70
C LYS A 19 -35.45 -51.83 57.94
N THR A 20 -35.98 -51.43 59.08
CA THR A 20 -36.02 -52.24 60.28
C THR A 20 -36.60 -53.61 59.92
N LEU A 21 -35.80 -54.68 60.06
CA LEU A 21 -36.35 -56.01 60.23
C LEU A 21 -36.61 -56.18 61.73
N PRO A 22 -37.85 -56.48 62.16
CA PRO A 22 -38.08 -56.87 63.54
C PRO A 22 -37.37 -58.22 63.74
N ALA A 23 -36.36 -58.24 64.60
CA ALA A 23 -35.84 -59.49 65.13
C ALA A 23 -37.01 -60.18 65.87
N THR A 24 -37.59 -61.20 65.26
CA THR A 24 -38.52 -62.12 65.92
C THR A 24 -37.76 -62.85 67.02
N PHE A 25 -37.77 -62.29 68.23
CA PHE A 25 -37.51 -63.04 69.44
C PHE A 25 -38.65 -64.06 69.58
N ALA A 26 -38.41 -65.28 69.10
CA ALA A 26 -39.21 -66.43 69.46
C ALA A 26 -38.99 -66.68 70.96
N SER A 27 -39.82 -66.04 71.78
CA SER A 27 -39.99 -66.42 73.18
C SER A 27 -40.54 -67.84 73.17
N LYS A 28 -39.67 -68.83 73.40
CA LYS A 28 -40.10 -70.20 73.63
C LYS A 28 -40.84 -70.23 74.96
N GLU A 29 -42.16 -70.10 74.92
CA GLU A 29 -43.01 -70.51 76.03
C GLU A 29 -42.77 -71.99 76.33
N PRO A 30 -42.48 -72.39 77.58
CA PRO A 30 -42.53 -73.79 77.94
C PRO A 30 -44.00 -74.23 78.02
N LYS A 31 -44.33 -75.17 77.13
CA LYS A 31 -45.56 -75.97 77.07
C LYS A 31 -46.14 -76.31 78.45
N LYS A 32 -47.40 -75.91 78.64
CA LYS A 32 -48.34 -76.41 79.65
C LYS A 32 -48.43 -77.93 79.56
N LEU A 33 -47.88 -78.63 80.55
CA LEU A 33 -48.06 -80.07 80.72
C LEU A 33 -49.50 -80.34 81.18
N THR A 34 -50.24 -81.02 80.32
CA THR A 34 -51.54 -81.63 80.58
C THR A 34 -51.44 -82.65 81.71
N ALA A 35 -52.32 -82.48 82.70
CA ALA A 35 -52.57 -83.46 83.75
C ALA A 35 -53.06 -84.78 83.15
N VAL A 36 -52.36 -85.88 83.44
CA VAL A 36 -52.88 -87.24 83.32
C VAL A 36 -52.70 -87.87 84.70
N ALA A 37 -53.83 -88.28 85.27
CA ALA A 37 -53.95 -88.94 86.56
C ALA A 37 -53.66 -90.45 86.44
N GLY A 38 -53.19 -91.03 87.54
CA GLY A 38 -52.79 -92.43 87.71
C GLY A 38 -51.27 -92.50 87.93
N ASP A 39 -50.71 -93.06 89.00
CA ASP A 39 -51.21 -93.97 90.03
C ASP A 39 -50.21 -93.87 91.22
N GLY A 40 -50.60 -94.33 92.41
CA GLY A 40 -50.10 -93.93 93.72
C GLY A 40 -48.57 -93.82 93.94
N LEU A 41 -48.16 -92.70 94.55
CA LEU A 41 -47.04 -92.63 95.49
C LEU A 41 -47.45 -91.77 96.70
N SER A 42 -47.33 -92.34 97.89
CA SER A 42 -47.47 -91.74 99.22
C SER A 42 -46.82 -90.35 99.36
N PRO A 43 -47.20 -89.52 100.37
CA PRO A 43 -46.53 -88.25 100.66
C PRO A 43 -45.02 -88.50 100.83
N LEU A 44 -44.22 -88.10 99.84
CA LEU A 44 -42.77 -88.14 99.97
C LEU A 44 -42.40 -87.22 101.15
N PRO A 45 -41.55 -87.66 102.10
CA PRO A 45 -41.19 -86.88 103.28
C PRO A 45 -40.61 -85.51 102.86
N ASN A 46 -40.94 -84.43 103.59
CA ASN A 46 -40.60 -83.02 103.29
C ASN A 46 -39.16 -82.80 102.78
N ASN A 47 -38.22 -83.60 103.25
CA ASN A 47 -36.81 -83.56 102.85
C ASN A 47 -36.58 -83.89 101.36
N GLN A 48 -37.44 -84.71 100.73
CA GLN A 48 -37.24 -85.14 99.36
C GLN A 48 -37.74 -84.12 98.32
N ALA A 49 -38.78 -83.36 98.63
CA ALA A 49 -39.23 -82.24 97.80
C ALA A 49 -38.17 -81.11 97.75
N VAL A 50 -37.53 -80.82 98.89
CA VAL A 50 -36.42 -79.85 98.99
C VAL A 50 -35.22 -80.31 98.16
N VAL A 51 -34.85 -81.60 98.24
CA VAL A 51 -33.74 -82.16 97.44
C VAL A 51 -34.05 -82.08 95.93
N LEU A 52 -35.29 -82.33 95.50
CA LEU A 52 -35.70 -82.19 94.10
C LEU A 52 -35.65 -80.72 93.63
N ALA A 53 -36.09 -79.77 94.47
CA ALA A 53 -36.03 -78.34 94.16
C ALA A 53 -34.58 -77.85 94.03
N LEU A 54 -33.67 -78.29 94.92
CA LEU A 54 -32.24 -77.96 94.85
C LEU A 54 -31.58 -78.55 93.60
N LYS A 55 -31.88 -79.81 93.26
CA LYS A 55 -31.41 -80.42 92.00
C LYS A 55 -31.91 -79.67 90.76
N THR A 56 -33.17 -79.23 90.79
CA THR A 56 -33.77 -78.44 89.71
C THR A 56 -33.11 -77.07 89.58
N LEU A 57 -32.80 -76.42 90.70
CA LEU A 57 -32.09 -75.14 90.73
C LEU A 57 -30.65 -75.28 90.22
N GLN A 58 -29.93 -76.31 90.67
CA GLN A 58 -28.58 -76.61 90.19
C GLN A 58 -28.55 -76.84 88.67
N GLU A 59 -29.49 -77.61 88.12
CA GLU A 59 -29.58 -77.82 86.67
C GLU A 59 -29.96 -76.53 85.92
N LYS A 60 -30.80 -75.66 86.52
CA LYS A 60 -31.12 -74.34 85.95
C LYS A 60 -29.92 -73.40 85.94
N ILE A 61 -29.14 -73.36 87.02
CA ILE A 61 -27.88 -72.59 87.08
C ILE A 61 -26.92 -73.10 86.02
N ARG A 62 -26.70 -74.41 85.93
CA ARG A 62 -25.84 -75.03 84.91
C ARG A 62 -26.28 -74.66 83.49
N ARG A 63 -27.59 -74.66 83.21
CA ARG A 63 -28.13 -74.25 81.92
C ARG A 63 -27.92 -72.77 81.64
N LEU A 64 -28.16 -71.90 82.61
CA LEU A 64 -27.94 -70.46 82.47
C LEU A 64 -26.45 -70.12 82.28
N GLU A 65 -25.54 -70.82 82.94
CA GLU A 65 -24.10 -70.67 82.74
C GLU A 65 -23.68 -71.07 81.33
N LEU A 66 -24.25 -72.16 80.80
CA LEU A 66 -24.03 -72.57 79.40
C LEU A 66 -24.58 -71.54 78.41
N GLU A 67 -25.81 -71.06 78.62
CA GLU A 67 -26.42 -70.02 77.77
C GLU A 67 -25.65 -68.69 77.85
N ARG A 68 -25.14 -68.33 79.04
CA ARG A 68 -24.28 -67.16 79.24
C ARG A 68 -22.98 -67.30 78.43
N SER A 69 -22.29 -68.44 78.56
CA SER A 69 -21.08 -68.74 77.77
C SER A 69 -21.37 -68.68 76.27
N GLN A 70 -22.49 -69.25 75.82
CA GLN A 70 -22.88 -69.22 74.41
C GLN A 70 -23.19 -67.79 73.93
N ALA A 71 -23.84 -66.97 74.75
CA ALA A 71 -24.12 -65.57 74.43
C ALA A 71 -22.84 -64.72 74.38
N GLU A 72 -21.89 -64.96 75.29
CA GLU A 72 -20.57 -64.34 75.28
C GLU A 72 -19.79 -64.71 74.01
N ASP A 73 -19.75 -65.99 73.63
CA ASP A 73 -19.11 -66.45 72.39
C ASP A 73 -19.75 -65.81 71.14
N ASN A 74 -21.08 -65.75 71.10
CA ASN A 74 -21.82 -65.09 70.01
C ASN A 74 -21.50 -63.59 69.93
N LEU A 75 -21.44 -62.89 71.08
CA LEU A 75 -21.07 -61.48 71.13
C LEU A 75 -19.63 -61.26 70.65
N CYS A 76 -18.70 -62.11 71.08
CA CYS A 76 -17.31 -62.08 70.61
C CYS A 76 -17.22 -62.30 69.09
N SER A 77 -17.96 -63.27 68.54
CA SER A 77 -18.03 -63.53 67.10
C SER A 77 -18.59 -62.33 66.32
N LEU A 78 -19.72 -61.76 66.78
CA LEU A 78 -20.33 -60.57 66.16
C LEU A 78 -19.42 -59.35 66.24
N SER A 79 -18.73 -59.14 67.36
CA SER A 79 -17.75 -58.05 67.50
C SER A 79 -16.58 -58.22 66.52
N ALA A 80 -16.08 -59.44 66.34
CA ALA A 80 -15.02 -59.72 65.38
C ALA A 80 -15.48 -59.50 63.93
N GLU A 81 -16.71 -59.89 63.60
CA GLU A 81 -17.32 -59.67 62.29
C GLU A 81 -17.56 -58.18 62.01
N ALA A 82 -18.11 -57.43 62.97
CA ALA A 82 -18.29 -55.98 62.88
C ALA A 82 -16.96 -55.24 62.67
N ALA A 83 -15.90 -55.65 63.37
CA ALA A 83 -14.56 -55.11 63.18
C ALA A 83 -14.01 -55.38 61.76
N ARG A 84 -14.27 -56.57 61.21
CA ARG A 84 -13.89 -56.93 59.82
C ARG A 84 -14.64 -56.09 58.79
N TYR A 85 -15.95 -55.87 58.98
CA TYR A 85 -16.74 -55.01 58.09
C TYR A 85 -16.25 -53.56 58.13
N LYS A 86 -15.98 -53.01 59.31
CA LYS A 86 -15.43 -51.67 59.47
C LYS A 86 -14.10 -51.52 58.70
N LYS A 87 -13.18 -52.47 58.87
CA LYS A 87 -11.89 -52.46 58.17
C LYS A 87 -12.05 -52.52 56.64
N THR A 88 -12.99 -53.34 56.15
CA THR A 88 -13.26 -53.46 54.71
C THR A 88 -13.83 -52.17 54.14
N LEU A 89 -14.75 -51.54 54.87
CA LEU A 89 -15.35 -50.26 54.49
C LEU A 89 -14.30 -49.13 54.42
N GLU A 90 -13.43 -49.04 55.42
CA GLU A 90 -12.32 -48.06 55.45
C GLU A 90 -11.32 -48.28 54.31
N GLN A 91 -11.04 -49.53 53.95
CA GLN A 91 -10.20 -49.85 52.79
C GLN A 91 -10.88 -49.45 51.47
N GLU A 92 -12.19 -49.64 51.35
CA GLU A 92 -12.94 -49.24 50.16
C GLU A 92 -13.00 -47.72 50.01
N SER A 93 -13.21 -46.98 51.11
CA SER A 93 -13.17 -45.51 51.08
C SER A 93 -11.80 -44.99 50.67
N TYR A 94 -10.72 -45.56 51.22
CA TYR A 94 -9.36 -45.17 50.85
C TYR A 94 -9.05 -45.42 49.36
N LYS A 95 -9.49 -46.57 48.81
CA LYS A 95 -9.35 -46.87 47.37
C LYS A 95 -10.14 -45.89 46.50
N LYS A 96 -11.36 -45.50 46.92
CA LYS A 96 -12.17 -44.50 46.23
C LYS A 96 -11.50 -43.14 46.22
N ASP A 97 -10.92 -42.72 47.34
CA ASP A 97 -10.21 -41.44 47.44
C ASP A 97 -8.98 -41.39 46.54
N ILE A 98 -8.18 -42.46 46.49
CA ILE A 98 -7.05 -42.57 45.55
C ILE A 98 -7.54 -42.49 44.10
N SER A 99 -8.55 -43.29 43.75
CA SER A 99 -9.10 -43.32 42.39
C SER A 99 -9.63 -41.94 41.98
N HIS A 100 -10.28 -41.23 42.91
CA HIS A 100 -10.77 -39.87 42.67
C HIS A 100 -9.62 -38.88 42.48
N GLN A 101 -8.57 -38.96 43.28
CA GLN A 101 -7.39 -38.12 43.16
C GLN A 101 -6.68 -38.33 41.81
N GLU A 102 -6.51 -39.58 41.38
CA GLU A 102 -5.93 -39.94 40.09
C GLU A 102 -6.77 -39.39 38.93
N LEU A 103 -8.10 -39.56 38.97
CA LEU A 103 -8.99 -39.00 37.96
C LEU A 103 -8.93 -37.47 37.91
N MET A 104 -8.84 -36.81 39.07
CA MET A 104 -8.67 -35.36 39.14
C MET A 104 -7.33 -34.91 38.57
N GLN A 105 -6.26 -35.70 38.75
CA GLN A 105 -4.96 -35.41 38.15
C GLN A 105 -5.01 -35.59 36.62
N GLN A 106 -5.58 -36.70 36.13
CA GLN A 106 -5.77 -36.93 34.70
C GLN A 106 -6.60 -35.80 34.05
N ARG A 107 -7.67 -35.35 34.71
CA ARG A 107 -8.48 -34.20 34.24
C ARG A 107 -7.63 -32.94 34.11
N LYS A 108 -6.74 -32.65 35.08
CA LYS A 108 -5.83 -31.50 35.02
C LYS A 108 -4.87 -31.62 33.85
N ASP A 109 -4.28 -32.79 33.64
CA ASP A 109 -3.31 -33.04 32.57
C ASP A 109 -3.97 -32.88 31.19
N VAL A 110 -5.18 -33.44 31.01
CA VAL A 110 -5.99 -33.25 29.80
C VAL A 110 -6.34 -31.78 29.59
N SER A 111 -6.68 -31.05 30.65
CA SER A 111 -6.96 -29.61 30.55
C SER A 111 -5.74 -28.82 30.09
N VAL A 112 -4.54 -29.13 30.61
CA VAL A 112 -3.28 -28.50 30.16
C VAL A 112 -3.02 -28.81 28.68
N GLN A 113 -3.20 -30.05 28.26
CA GLN A 113 -3.03 -30.44 26.85
C GLN A 113 -4.03 -29.73 25.93
N LEU A 114 -5.30 -29.61 26.35
CA LEU A 114 -6.33 -28.89 25.60
C LEU A 114 -5.98 -27.41 25.45
N ASN A 115 -5.55 -26.75 26.53
CA ASN A 115 -5.13 -25.35 26.50
C ASN A 115 -3.90 -25.13 25.59
N ALA A 116 -2.94 -26.07 25.59
CA ALA A 116 -1.80 -26.04 24.69
C ALA A 116 -2.22 -26.21 23.22
N ALA A 117 -3.13 -27.14 22.94
CA ALA A 117 -3.69 -27.37 21.60
C ALA A 117 -4.47 -26.14 21.11
N GLN A 118 -5.31 -25.54 21.96
CA GLN A 118 -6.05 -24.31 21.66
C GLN A 118 -5.10 -23.14 21.34
N SER A 119 -4.03 -22.98 22.13
CA SER A 119 -3.01 -21.97 21.88
C SER A 119 -2.30 -22.17 20.53
N ARG A 120 -2.01 -23.43 20.17
CA ARG A 120 -1.43 -23.79 18.87
C ARG A 120 -2.39 -23.46 17.72
N CYS A 121 -3.67 -23.80 17.86
CA CYS A 121 -4.69 -23.49 16.85
C CYS A 121 -4.83 -21.98 16.64
N SER A 122 -4.91 -21.20 17.73
CA SER A 122 -4.97 -19.73 17.65
C SER A 122 -3.75 -19.12 16.95
N LEU A 123 -2.55 -19.69 17.12
CA LEU A 123 -1.37 -19.24 16.38
C LEU A 123 -1.48 -19.53 14.88
N LEU A 124 -1.94 -20.73 14.52
CA LEU A 124 -2.12 -21.12 13.12
C LEU A 124 -3.19 -20.26 12.43
N GLU A 125 -4.30 -19.95 13.11
CA GLU A 125 -5.31 -19.02 12.62
C GLU A 125 -4.72 -17.64 12.29
N LYS A 126 -3.91 -17.09 13.20
CA LYS A 126 -3.21 -15.80 12.96
C LYS A 126 -2.25 -15.88 11.77
N GLN A 127 -1.56 -16.99 11.59
CA GLN A 127 -0.68 -17.21 10.44
C GLN A 127 -1.47 -17.30 9.13
N LEU A 128 -2.58 -18.02 9.13
CA LEU A 128 -3.47 -18.10 7.97
C LEU A 128 -4.06 -16.75 7.60
N ASP A 129 -4.48 -15.95 8.59
CA ASP A 129 -4.99 -14.60 8.35
C ASP A 129 -3.91 -13.66 7.79
N TYR A 130 -2.67 -13.80 8.25
CA TYR A 130 -1.55 -13.07 7.66
C TYR A 130 -1.31 -13.50 6.21
N MET A 131 -1.32 -14.80 5.93
CA MET A 131 -1.14 -15.33 4.57
C MET A 131 -2.26 -14.88 3.63
N LYS A 132 -3.53 -14.89 4.07
CA LYS A 132 -4.66 -14.37 3.30
C LYS A 132 -4.47 -12.90 2.93
N LYS A 133 -3.98 -12.07 3.87
CA LYS A 133 -3.70 -10.65 3.62
C LYS A 133 -2.56 -10.45 2.61
N MET A 134 -1.50 -11.24 2.72
CA MET A 134 -0.38 -11.21 1.78
C MET A 134 -0.83 -11.58 0.36
N VAL A 135 -1.60 -12.66 0.22
CA VAL A 135 -2.15 -13.11 -1.07
C VAL A 135 -3.07 -12.04 -1.65
N SER A 136 -3.99 -11.51 -0.85
CA SER A 136 -4.88 -10.43 -1.31
C SER A 136 -4.11 -9.18 -1.76
N SER A 137 -3.04 -8.80 -1.06
CA SER A 137 -2.16 -7.70 -1.49
C SER A 137 -1.49 -7.99 -2.83
N ALA A 138 -0.94 -9.20 -2.98
CA ALA A 138 -0.27 -9.63 -4.22
C ALA A 138 -1.24 -9.70 -5.41
N GLU A 139 -2.48 -10.15 -5.19
CA GLU A 139 -3.53 -10.16 -6.22
C GLU A 139 -3.91 -8.74 -6.66
N MET A 140 -4.01 -7.81 -5.71
CA MET A 140 -4.28 -6.40 -6.01
C MET A 140 -3.13 -5.75 -6.79
N GLU A 141 -1.88 -6.03 -6.42
CA GLU A 141 -0.69 -5.58 -7.16
C GLU A 141 -0.67 -6.13 -8.58
N LYS A 142 -0.94 -7.43 -8.76
CA LYS A 142 -1.07 -8.07 -10.08
C LYS A 142 -2.15 -7.40 -10.92
N LYS A 143 -3.31 -7.10 -10.32
CA LYS A 143 -4.41 -6.40 -11.01
C LYS A 143 -3.99 -5.00 -11.47
N MET A 144 -3.32 -4.23 -10.61
CA MET A 144 -2.82 -2.89 -10.98
C MET A 144 -1.76 -2.95 -12.08
N ILE A 145 -0.84 -3.92 -12.03
CA ILE A 145 0.17 -4.11 -13.08
C ILE A 145 -0.49 -4.47 -14.42
N LEU A 146 -1.48 -5.36 -14.42
CA LEU A 146 -2.20 -5.77 -15.63
C LEU A 146 -3.00 -4.60 -16.23
N GLU A 147 -3.65 -3.79 -15.40
CA GLU A 147 -4.35 -2.58 -15.83
C GLU A 147 -3.37 -1.56 -16.43
N GLN A 148 -2.22 -1.34 -15.77
CA GLN A 148 -1.17 -0.47 -16.27
C GLN A 148 -0.61 -0.97 -17.61
N GLN A 149 -0.39 -2.28 -17.75
CA GLN A 149 0.07 -2.90 -19.00
C GLN A 149 -0.96 -2.72 -20.12
N THR A 150 -2.25 -2.88 -19.82
CA THR A 150 -3.34 -2.66 -20.78
C THR A 150 -3.39 -1.21 -21.24
N LYS A 151 -3.22 -0.26 -20.31
CA LYS A 151 -3.19 1.17 -20.64
C LYS A 151 -1.99 1.51 -21.53
N VAL A 152 -0.79 1.07 -21.16
CA VAL A 152 0.43 1.27 -21.96
C VAL A 152 0.28 0.64 -23.34
N GLN A 153 -0.36 -0.52 -23.46
CA GLN A 153 -0.59 -1.16 -24.76
C GLN A 153 -1.58 -0.37 -25.63
N LYS A 154 -2.64 0.18 -25.05
CA LYS A 154 -3.57 1.08 -25.76
C LYS A 154 -2.86 2.36 -26.23
N ASP A 155 -2.06 2.98 -25.37
CA ASP A 155 -1.29 4.18 -25.71
C ASP A 155 -0.28 3.87 -26.84
N LYS A 156 0.42 2.73 -26.77
CA LYS A 156 1.29 2.27 -27.85
C LYS A 156 0.54 2.08 -29.16
N ASN A 157 -0.62 1.43 -29.13
CA ASN A 157 -1.43 1.22 -30.33
C ASN A 157 -1.91 2.56 -30.91
N GLN A 158 -2.35 3.49 -30.07
CA GLN A 158 -2.74 4.83 -30.49
C GLN A 158 -1.57 5.56 -31.17
N ASN A 159 -0.39 5.53 -30.56
CA ASN A 159 0.82 6.14 -31.13
C ASN A 159 1.22 5.48 -32.46
N ARG A 160 1.05 4.16 -32.61
CA ARG A 160 1.30 3.46 -33.88
C ARG A 160 0.33 3.91 -34.97
N VAL A 161 -0.95 4.07 -34.66
CA VAL A 161 -1.95 4.59 -35.60
C VAL A 161 -1.65 6.04 -35.99
N GLU A 162 -1.29 6.90 -35.03
CA GLU A 162 -0.93 8.28 -35.32
C GLU A 162 0.34 8.38 -36.17
N LEU A 163 1.35 7.55 -35.90
CA LEU A 163 2.56 7.45 -36.72
C LEU A 163 2.22 7.02 -38.15
N HIS A 164 1.35 6.02 -38.33
CA HIS A 164 0.91 5.57 -39.64
C HIS A 164 0.25 6.70 -40.44
N ALA A 165 -0.66 7.45 -39.81
CA ALA A 165 -1.32 8.60 -40.45
C ALA A 165 -0.31 9.70 -40.85
N LYS A 166 0.72 9.96 -40.02
CA LYS A 166 1.79 10.90 -40.36
C LYS A 166 2.64 10.43 -41.55
N LEU A 167 2.93 9.13 -41.63
CA LEU A 167 3.66 8.55 -42.76
C LEU A 167 2.86 8.66 -44.07
N GLU A 168 1.56 8.37 -44.06
CA GLU A 168 0.69 8.57 -45.23
C GLU A 168 0.67 10.04 -45.68
N LYS A 169 0.57 10.98 -44.74
CA LYS A 169 0.63 12.42 -45.07
C LYS A 169 1.97 12.82 -45.68
N LEU A 170 3.09 12.28 -45.17
CA LEU A 170 4.42 12.50 -45.74
C LEU A 170 4.52 11.94 -47.16
N GLU A 171 3.99 10.74 -47.41
CA GLU A 171 3.98 10.14 -48.75
C GLU A 171 3.21 11.01 -49.77
N VAL A 172 2.07 11.59 -49.36
CA VAL A 172 1.32 12.53 -50.21
C VAL A 172 2.13 13.79 -50.51
N LEU A 173 2.80 14.35 -49.51
CA LEU A 173 3.66 15.52 -49.70
C LEU A 173 4.86 15.22 -50.60
N GLU A 174 5.48 14.05 -50.46
CA GLU A 174 6.57 13.60 -51.32
C GLU A 174 6.12 13.51 -52.79
N LYS A 175 4.95 12.91 -53.05
CA LYS A 175 4.34 12.88 -54.39
C LYS A 175 4.10 14.28 -54.96
N GLN A 176 3.65 15.23 -54.12
CA GLN A 176 3.45 16.62 -54.54
C GLN A 176 4.77 17.34 -54.84
N CYS A 177 5.81 17.13 -54.03
CA CYS A 177 7.15 17.66 -54.27
C CYS A 177 7.70 17.17 -55.62
N LEU A 178 7.59 15.87 -55.91
CA LEU A 178 8.01 15.31 -57.20
C LEU A 178 7.27 15.96 -58.38
N LYS A 179 5.96 16.16 -58.26
CA LYS A 179 5.15 16.83 -59.29
C LYS A 179 5.55 18.29 -59.49
N LEU A 180 5.81 19.02 -58.41
CA LEU A 180 6.29 20.40 -58.45
C LEU A 180 7.67 20.48 -59.09
N THR A 181 8.60 19.61 -58.71
CA THR A 181 9.94 19.55 -59.33
C THR A 181 9.87 19.25 -60.82
N ALA A 182 8.99 18.34 -61.25
CA ALA A 182 8.77 18.09 -62.68
C ALA A 182 8.25 19.34 -63.41
N THR A 183 7.31 20.06 -62.80
CA THR A 183 6.74 21.30 -63.35
C THR A 183 7.78 22.42 -63.40
N GLN A 184 8.59 22.56 -62.35
CA GLN A 184 9.70 23.51 -62.28
C GLN A 184 10.71 23.25 -63.40
N ARG A 185 11.13 22.00 -63.60
CA ARG A 185 12.06 21.63 -64.68
C ARG A 185 11.53 22.03 -66.07
N ILE A 186 10.25 21.77 -66.34
CA ILE A 186 9.61 22.17 -67.61
C ILE A 186 9.65 23.70 -67.78
N ALA A 187 9.41 24.45 -66.71
CA ALA A 187 9.48 25.91 -66.74
C ALA A 187 10.91 26.42 -66.97
N GLU A 188 11.90 25.83 -66.30
CA GLU A 188 13.33 26.13 -66.47
C GLU A 188 13.79 25.89 -67.91
N ASP A 189 13.42 24.74 -68.51
CA ASP A 189 13.74 24.42 -69.90
C ASP A 189 13.11 25.45 -70.87
N LYS A 190 11.88 25.89 -70.59
CA LYS A 190 11.20 26.91 -71.40
C LYS A 190 11.86 28.28 -71.26
N ILE A 191 12.30 28.67 -70.06
CA ILE A 191 13.03 29.92 -69.85
C ILE A 191 14.34 29.88 -70.63
N LYS A 192 15.12 28.79 -70.50
CA LYS A 192 16.38 28.62 -71.22
C LYS A 192 16.22 28.75 -72.73
N HIS A 193 15.14 28.17 -73.29
CA HIS A 193 14.81 28.33 -74.71
C HIS A 193 14.49 29.78 -75.10
N LEU A 194 13.76 30.50 -74.25
CA LEU A 194 13.45 31.91 -74.48
C LEU A 194 14.68 32.80 -74.36
N GLU A 195 15.58 32.53 -73.41
CA GLU A 195 16.87 33.21 -73.26
C GLU A 195 17.74 33.04 -74.51
N GLU A 196 17.79 31.82 -75.07
CA GLU A 196 18.55 31.55 -76.30
C GLU A 196 17.97 32.33 -77.50
N LYS A 197 16.64 32.42 -77.60
CA LYS A 197 15.98 33.25 -78.63
C LYS A 197 16.25 34.74 -78.44
N LEU A 198 16.19 35.22 -77.19
CA LEU A 198 16.46 36.62 -76.87
C LEU A 198 17.89 37.00 -77.26
N CYS A 199 18.88 36.15 -76.95
CA CYS A 199 20.27 36.38 -77.32
C CYS A 199 20.46 36.48 -78.85
N LYS A 200 19.79 35.62 -79.62
CA LYS A 200 19.79 35.68 -81.10
C LYS A 200 19.17 36.99 -81.61
N GLU A 201 18.06 37.42 -81.03
CA GLU A 201 17.36 38.65 -81.43
C GLU A 201 18.16 39.92 -81.03
N GLU A 202 18.78 39.93 -79.86
CA GLU A 202 19.71 40.98 -79.43
C GLU A 202 20.90 41.09 -80.37
N HIS A 203 21.49 39.96 -80.77
CA HIS A 203 22.57 39.95 -81.77
C HIS A 203 22.12 40.54 -83.11
N GLN A 204 20.94 40.19 -83.59
CA GLN A 204 20.36 40.77 -84.81
C GLN A 204 20.10 42.28 -84.68
N ARG A 205 19.55 42.74 -83.54
CA ARG A 205 19.36 44.17 -83.27
C ARG A 205 20.68 44.92 -83.27
N LYS A 206 21.73 44.35 -82.66
CA LYS A 206 23.07 44.94 -82.66
C LYS A 206 23.62 45.06 -84.07
N LEU A 207 23.48 44.03 -84.91
CA LEU A 207 23.89 44.08 -86.31
C LEU A 207 23.16 45.18 -87.12
N MET A 208 21.85 45.36 -86.87
CA MET A 208 21.07 46.43 -87.48
C MET A 208 21.47 47.81 -86.98
N GLN A 209 21.74 47.94 -85.67
CA GLN A 209 22.22 49.19 -85.07
C GLN A 209 23.58 49.58 -85.64
N ASP A 210 24.51 48.63 -85.78
CA ASP A 210 25.83 48.87 -86.38
C ASP A 210 25.72 49.33 -87.84
N LYS A 211 24.84 48.71 -88.64
CA LYS A 211 24.53 49.15 -90.01
C LYS A 211 23.93 50.56 -90.04
N ALA A 212 22.99 50.86 -89.14
CA ALA A 212 22.37 52.18 -89.04
C ALA A 212 23.39 53.26 -88.64
N ALA A 213 24.30 52.94 -87.70
CA ALA A 213 25.40 53.81 -87.33
C ALA A 213 26.36 54.04 -88.50
N GLN A 214 26.72 52.99 -89.25
CA GLN A 214 27.53 53.10 -90.47
C GLN A 214 26.89 54.05 -91.50
N LEU A 215 25.57 53.93 -91.72
CA LEU A 215 24.82 54.81 -92.61
C LEU A 215 24.80 56.25 -92.09
N GLN A 216 24.57 56.47 -90.78
CA GLN A 216 24.62 57.81 -90.18
C GLN A 216 26.00 58.45 -90.33
N THR A 217 27.08 57.70 -90.05
CA THR A 217 28.45 58.18 -90.26
C THR A 217 28.70 58.48 -91.74
N GLY A 218 28.22 57.63 -92.65
CA GLY A 218 28.28 57.87 -94.10
C GLY A 218 27.55 59.15 -94.53
N PHE A 219 26.34 59.40 -94.00
CA PHE A 219 25.61 60.64 -94.24
C PHE A 219 26.31 61.86 -93.63
N GLU A 220 26.92 61.73 -92.45
CA GLU A 220 27.65 62.81 -91.80
C GLU A 220 28.91 63.18 -92.60
N ILE A 221 29.67 62.19 -93.07
CA ILE A 221 30.80 62.40 -93.98
C ILE A 221 30.32 63.09 -95.27
N ASN A 222 29.24 62.60 -95.87
CA ASN A 222 28.65 63.22 -97.06
C ASN A 222 28.18 64.66 -96.78
N ARG A 223 27.57 64.94 -95.63
CA ARG A 223 27.15 66.27 -95.18
C ARG A 223 28.36 67.20 -95.03
N ILE A 224 29.43 66.75 -94.38
CA ILE A 224 30.67 67.50 -94.23
C ILE A 224 31.27 67.80 -95.61
N LEU A 225 31.37 66.80 -96.49
CA LEU A 225 31.87 66.97 -97.86
C LEU A 225 31.05 68.00 -98.66
N LEU A 226 29.72 67.93 -98.60
CA LEU A 226 28.81 68.90 -99.23
C LEU A 226 28.95 70.30 -98.62
N SER A 227 29.12 70.41 -97.31
CA SER A 227 29.33 71.70 -96.65
C SER A 227 30.69 72.34 -96.97
N LEU A 228 31.72 71.53 -97.22
CA LEU A 228 33.04 71.98 -97.69
C LEU A 228 32.99 72.47 -99.14
N VAL A 229 32.15 71.87 -99.99
CA VAL A 229 31.90 72.32 -101.37
C VAL A 229 30.98 73.56 -101.41
N SER A 230 30.09 73.72 -100.43
CA SER A 230 29.10 74.81 -100.37
C SER A 230 29.55 76.03 -99.55
N SER A 231 30.75 76.03 -98.96
CA SER A 231 31.34 77.18 -98.25
C SER A 231 32.27 78.01 -99.15
N GLN A 232 31.72 78.54 -100.24
CA GLN A 232 32.09 79.85 -100.77
C GLN A 232 30.81 80.68 -100.83
N ASN A 233 30.86 81.91 -100.29
CA ASN A 233 29.83 82.96 -100.27
C ASN A 233 28.95 83.07 -99.00
N GLY A 234 29.21 84.10 -98.18
CA GLY A 234 28.14 84.85 -97.48
C GLY A 234 27.62 86.00 -98.38
N PRO A 235 26.75 86.97 -97.94
CA PRO A 235 26.27 87.30 -96.57
C PRO A 235 24.81 87.91 -96.41
N LYS A 236 24.42 88.21 -95.13
CA LYS A 236 23.65 89.37 -94.54
C LYS A 236 22.14 89.72 -94.79
N LYS A 237 21.40 89.76 -93.65
CA LYS A 237 20.43 90.77 -93.06
C LYS A 237 19.10 91.20 -93.74
N LYS A 238 17.97 91.18 -92.99
CA LYS A 238 17.10 92.36 -92.66
C LYS A 238 15.94 92.09 -91.66
N ASN A 239 15.54 93.16 -90.94
CA ASN A 239 14.55 93.26 -89.85
C ASN A 239 13.12 93.65 -90.33
N ARG A 240 12.03 93.25 -89.60
CA ARG A 240 11.01 94.16 -88.98
C ARG A 240 9.79 93.47 -88.28
N LYS A 241 9.64 93.80 -86.99
CA LYS A 241 8.46 94.25 -86.17
C LYS A 241 7.08 93.52 -86.13
N LYS A 242 6.79 92.97 -84.93
CA LYS A 242 5.62 93.08 -83.99
C LYS A 242 4.15 93.00 -84.49
N LYS A 243 3.34 92.11 -83.85
CA LYS A 243 2.16 92.45 -83.02
C LYS A 243 1.73 91.29 -82.09
N LYS A 244 1.05 91.66 -80.98
CA LYS A 244 0.68 90.89 -79.77
C LYS A 244 -0.57 90.03 -79.94
N ASN A 245 -0.72 88.99 -79.09
CA ASN A 245 -1.90 88.86 -78.21
C ASN A 245 -1.64 88.01 -76.94
N LYS A 246 -2.32 88.43 -75.86
CA LYS A 246 -2.43 87.87 -74.49
C LYS A 246 -3.15 86.49 -74.51
N LYS A 247 -3.10 85.58 -73.52
CA LYS A 247 -3.37 85.72 -72.07
C LYS A 247 -3.17 84.36 -71.33
N LYS A 248 -2.79 84.46 -70.04
CA LYS A 248 -3.02 83.57 -68.85
C LYS A 248 -2.11 82.36 -68.52
N ASN A 249 -1.28 82.60 -67.50
CA ASN A 249 -0.69 81.73 -66.45
C ASN A 249 -1.79 81.05 -65.57
N PRO A 250 -1.53 80.09 -64.60
CA PRO A 250 -0.35 80.09 -63.70
C PRO A 250 0.19 78.77 -63.06
N SER A 251 1.51 78.79 -62.81
CA SER A 251 2.20 78.59 -61.51
C SER A 251 2.46 77.20 -60.85
N VAL A 252 3.69 77.13 -60.30
CA VAL A 252 4.24 76.34 -59.15
C VAL A 252 4.39 74.81 -59.37
N LYS A 253 5.42 74.04 -58.94
CA LYS A 253 6.45 74.15 -57.89
C LYS A 253 7.77 73.46 -58.30
N LYS A 254 8.85 73.94 -57.66
CA LYS A 254 10.13 73.27 -57.40
C LYS A 254 9.94 71.79 -56.96
N THR A 255 10.97 70.96 -57.19
CA THR A 255 11.69 70.06 -56.25
C THR A 255 12.35 68.95 -57.09
N CYS A 256 13.66 69.05 -57.37
CA CYS A 256 14.76 68.28 -56.75
C CYS A 256 14.87 66.80 -57.20
N LEU A 257 16.04 66.45 -57.74
CA LEU A 257 16.57 65.08 -57.93
C LEU A 257 16.50 64.26 -56.62
N PRO A 258 16.38 62.92 -56.71
CA PRO A 258 17.60 62.15 -56.50
C PRO A 258 17.75 60.87 -57.34
N GLN A 259 18.99 60.72 -57.81
CA GLN A 259 19.78 59.53 -58.07
C GLN A 259 19.51 58.36 -57.11
N PHE A 260 19.08 57.22 -57.64
CA PHE A 260 19.11 55.94 -56.93
C PHE A 260 20.44 55.23 -57.18
N HIS A 261 21.20 55.01 -56.12
CA HIS A 261 22.31 54.06 -56.07
C HIS A 261 21.85 52.82 -55.32
N VAL A 262 22.00 51.66 -55.97
CA VAL A 262 21.89 50.34 -55.33
C VAL A 262 23.19 50.10 -54.56
N ARG A 263 23.10 49.83 -53.26
CA ARG A 263 24.19 49.20 -52.51
C ARG A 263 23.74 47.88 -51.91
N ALA A 264 24.62 46.90 -52.09
CA ALA A 264 24.52 45.53 -51.65
C ALA A 264 24.58 45.37 -50.13
N GLY A 265 23.87 44.34 -49.65
CA GLY A 265 24.31 43.42 -48.59
C GLY A 265 24.35 43.95 -47.16
N VAL A 266 23.28 43.74 -46.40
CA VAL A 266 23.36 43.38 -44.97
C VAL A 266 22.21 42.42 -44.65
N LEU A 267 22.53 41.13 -44.54
CA LEU A 267 21.69 40.13 -43.87
C LEU A 267 21.66 40.44 -42.35
N PRO A 268 20.53 40.28 -41.65
CA PRO A 268 20.56 40.35 -40.19
C PRO A 268 21.20 39.07 -39.64
N PHE A 269 22.43 39.23 -39.16
CA PHE A 269 23.11 38.32 -38.28
C PHE A 269 22.39 38.30 -36.92
N VAL A 270 21.86 37.14 -36.52
CA VAL A 270 21.45 36.86 -35.15
C VAL A 270 22.60 36.15 -34.45
N ALA A 271 23.37 36.89 -33.65
CA ALA A 271 24.13 36.32 -32.54
C ALA A 271 24.03 37.23 -31.31
N GLY A 272 23.89 36.58 -30.17
CA GLY A 272 23.43 37.18 -28.93
C GLY A 272 24.45 37.96 -28.09
N LYS A 273 23.86 38.61 -27.08
CA LYS A 273 24.38 38.99 -25.75
C LYS A 273 23.18 39.64 -25.06
N GLY A 274 22.67 39.19 -23.92
CA GLY A 274 23.40 39.00 -22.68
C GLY A 274 23.43 40.33 -21.94
N ALA A 275 22.57 40.50 -20.94
CA ALA A 275 22.79 41.47 -19.87
C ALA A 275 22.22 40.96 -18.52
N PRO A 276 22.89 41.26 -17.40
CA PRO A 276 22.75 40.55 -16.13
C PRO A 276 22.12 41.42 -15.04
N THR A 277 21.68 40.81 -13.94
CA THR A 277 21.64 41.47 -12.63
C THR A 277 21.66 40.40 -11.54
N GLY A 278 22.73 40.41 -10.74
CA GLY A 278 22.91 39.51 -9.60
C GLY A 278 22.35 40.11 -8.32
N ILE A 279 22.43 39.33 -7.23
CA ILE A 279 22.98 39.73 -5.93
C ILE A 279 23.17 38.47 -5.06
N SER A 280 24.38 38.41 -4.48
CA SER A 280 24.82 37.77 -3.23
C SER A 280 24.98 36.24 -3.15
N LYS A 281 26.25 35.83 -3.26
CA LYS A 281 26.82 34.70 -2.53
C LYS A 281 27.17 35.15 -1.11
N GLN A 282 26.67 34.44 -0.10
CA GLN A 282 27.32 34.37 1.21
C GLN A 282 27.82 32.94 1.44
N THR A 283 29.14 32.85 1.56
CA THR A 283 29.88 31.71 2.07
C THR A 283 29.79 31.74 3.59
N VAL A 284 29.24 30.70 4.22
CA VAL A 284 29.45 30.45 5.64
C VAL A 284 29.69 28.96 5.85
N ALA A 285 30.88 28.65 6.36
CA ALA A 285 31.24 27.33 6.84
C ALA A 285 30.21 26.87 7.89
N SER A 286 29.76 25.63 7.81
CA SER A 286 28.92 25.02 8.84
C SER A 286 29.35 23.59 9.12
N LYS A 287 29.70 23.42 10.39
CA LYS A 287 30.08 22.20 11.09
C LYS A 287 29.08 21.07 10.84
N SER A 288 29.61 19.85 10.88
CA SER A 288 28.90 18.59 11.00
C SER A 288 27.80 18.65 12.08
N VAL A 289 26.54 18.45 11.68
CA VAL A 289 25.42 18.18 12.59
C VAL A 289 24.36 17.30 11.93
N SER A 290 24.17 16.13 12.56
CA SER A 290 22.90 15.42 12.77
C SER A 290 21.99 15.12 11.57
N SER A 291 22.01 13.86 11.17
CA SER A 291 21.06 13.21 10.25
C SER A 291 19.63 13.17 10.80
N CYS A 292 18.89 14.28 10.76
CA CYS A 292 17.44 14.29 11.04
C CYS A 292 16.67 15.52 10.49
N SER A 293 16.86 15.92 9.23
CA SER A 293 16.14 17.08 8.66
C SER A 293 15.39 16.82 7.34
N THR A 294 15.41 15.61 6.80
CA THR A 294 14.79 15.33 5.48
C THR A 294 13.26 15.22 5.53
N SER A 295 12.67 14.95 6.70
CA SER A 295 11.22 14.72 6.84
C SER A 295 10.39 16.02 6.77
N SER A 296 10.89 17.13 7.33
CA SER A 296 10.14 18.40 7.41
C SER A 296 10.00 19.10 6.05
N THR A 297 11.03 19.02 5.22
CA THR A 297 11.03 19.62 3.86
C THR A 297 10.02 18.93 2.96
N VAL A 298 9.93 17.60 3.00
CA VAL A 298 8.97 16.82 2.20
C VAL A 298 7.52 17.11 2.60
N THR A 299 7.25 17.29 3.89
CA THR A 299 5.90 17.66 4.36
C THR A 299 5.48 19.08 4.00
N ARG A 300 6.44 20.02 3.89
CA ARG A 300 6.18 21.40 3.49
C ARG A 300 5.81 21.47 2.01
N ASN A 301 6.64 20.87 1.16
CA ASN A 301 6.41 20.80 -0.29
C ASN A 301 5.06 20.12 -0.65
N LEU A 302 4.65 19.09 0.10
CA LEU A 302 3.36 18.44 -0.11
C LEU A 302 2.17 19.37 0.24
N SER A 303 2.33 20.20 1.26
CA SER A 303 1.30 21.15 1.69
C SER A 303 1.16 22.28 0.69
N ASP A 304 2.28 22.76 0.13
CA ASP A 304 2.29 23.79 -0.92
C ASP A 304 1.62 23.29 -2.21
N ILE A 305 1.87 22.03 -2.61
CA ILE A 305 1.21 21.40 -3.75
C ILE A 305 -0.31 21.23 -3.51
N LEU A 306 -0.70 20.85 -2.29
CA LEU A 306 -2.11 20.72 -1.94
C LEU A 306 -2.82 22.08 -2.03
N LEU A 307 -2.19 23.14 -1.53
CA LEU A 307 -2.71 24.50 -1.59
C LEU A 307 -2.92 24.94 -3.04
N ALA A 308 -1.92 24.75 -3.90
CA ALA A 308 -2.02 25.11 -5.32
C ALA A 308 -3.20 24.42 -6.03
N ILE A 309 -3.43 23.12 -5.75
CA ILE A 309 -4.55 22.38 -6.35
C ILE A 309 -5.90 22.83 -5.77
N GLU A 310 -5.95 23.18 -4.49
CA GLU A 310 -7.14 23.76 -3.85
C GLU A 310 -7.49 25.13 -4.46
N ASP A 311 -6.51 25.98 -4.74
CA ASP A 311 -6.70 27.27 -5.42
C ASP A 311 -7.19 27.09 -6.86
N GLU A 312 -6.60 26.16 -7.62
CA GLU A 312 -7.05 25.82 -8.97
C GLU A 312 -8.49 25.25 -8.98
N MET A 313 -8.88 24.49 -7.96
CA MET A 313 -10.26 24.05 -7.77
C MET A 313 -11.20 25.22 -7.48
N GLY A 314 -10.75 26.18 -6.69
CA GLY A 314 -11.46 27.44 -6.45
C GLY A 314 -11.69 28.20 -7.76
N GLN A 315 -10.64 28.36 -8.57
CA GLN A 315 -10.74 29.03 -9.87
C GLN A 315 -11.73 28.32 -10.81
N MET A 316 -11.65 26.99 -10.92
CA MET A 316 -12.60 26.24 -11.76
C MET A 316 -14.03 26.31 -11.23
N SER A 317 -14.24 26.39 -9.91
CA SER A 317 -15.58 26.55 -9.33
C SER A 317 -16.18 27.91 -9.69
N PHE A 318 -15.36 28.96 -9.73
CA PHE A 318 -15.77 30.27 -10.18
C PHE A 318 -16.14 30.27 -11.68
N GLU A 319 -15.31 29.66 -12.53
CA GLU A 319 -15.61 29.51 -13.96
C GLU A 319 -16.88 28.68 -14.19
N HIS A 320 -17.12 27.64 -13.38
CA HIS A 320 -18.35 26.82 -13.46
C HIS A 320 -19.59 27.67 -13.20
N GLN A 321 -19.55 28.52 -12.18
CA GLN A 321 -20.67 29.41 -11.85
C GLN A 321 -20.89 30.47 -12.94
N LYS A 322 -19.80 30.99 -13.53
CA LYS A 322 -19.85 31.95 -14.64
C LYS A 322 -20.43 31.33 -15.91
N LEU A 323 -19.97 30.15 -16.31
CA LEU A 323 -20.49 29.41 -17.47
C LEU A 323 -21.97 29.02 -17.27
N SER A 324 -22.34 28.58 -16.06
CA SER A 324 -23.74 28.28 -15.73
C SER A 324 -24.64 29.51 -15.90
N LYS A 325 -24.17 30.69 -15.49
CA LYS A 325 -24.90 31.95 -15.67
C LYS A 325 -25.02 32.34 -17.14
N GLN A 326 -23.95 32.21 -17.92
CA GLN A 326 -23.98 32.47 -19.37
C GLN A 326 -24.96 31.54 -20.11
N ILE A 327 -25.02 30.26 -19.76
CA ILE A 327 -25.98 29.30 -20.33
C ILE A 327 -27.42 29.77 -20.09
N GLN A 328 -27.70 30.27 -18.88
CA GLN A 328 -29.03 30.74 -18.51
C GLN A 328 -29.44 32.03 -19.24
N GLU A 329 -28.49 32.94 -19.50
CA GLU A 329 -28.71 34.23 -20.16
C GLU A 329 -28.75 34.14 -21.70
N THR A 330 -28.26 33.04 -22.28
CA THR A 330 -28.13 32.89 -23.74
C THR A 330 -29.41 32.31 -24.36
N HIS A 331 -29.97 33.00 -25.36
CA HIS A 331 -31.16 32.56 -26.10
C HIS A 331 -30.86 31.85 -27.42
N ASN A 332 -29.62 31.90 -27.91
CA ASN A 332 -29.18 31.16 -29.10
C ASN A 332 -28.87 29.70 -28.72
N SER A 333 -29.55 28.75 -29.37
CA SER A 333 -29.44 27.32 -29.08
C SER A 333 -28.04 26.76 -29.34
N GLU A 334 -27.37 27.19 -30.41
CA GLU A 334 -26.06 26.65 -30.81
C GLU A 334 -24.96 27.09 -29.81
N VAL A 335 -24.98 28.37 -29.43
CA VAL A 335 -24.06 28.92 -28.42
C VAL A 335 -24.34 28.30 -27.03
N ARG A 336 -25.59 27.97 -26.73
CA ARG A 336 -25.96 27.30 -25.48
C ARG A 336 -25.38 25.89 -25.41
N GLU A 337 -25.54 25.08 -26.46
CA GLU A 337 -24.94 23.72 -26.52
C GLU A 337 -23.41 23.77 -26.37
N ASP A 338 -22.74 24.73 -27.02
CA ASP A 338 -21.30 24.90 -26.90
C ASP A 338 -20.86 25.24 -25.46
N LEU A 339 -21.59 26.13 -24.79
CA LEU A 339 -21.33 26.49 -23.39
C LEU A 339 -21.61 25.31 -22.44
N GLU A 340 -22.66 24.53 -22.70
CA GLU A 340 -22.98 23.31 -21.96
C GLU A 340 -21.86 22.26 -22.10
N GLN A 341 -21.33 22.05 -23.32
CA GLN A 341 -20.17 21.19 -23.53
C GLN A 341 -18.91 21.68 -22.79
N GLN A 342 -18.68 23.00 -22.76
CA GLN A 342 -17.57 23.59 -22.00
C GLN A 342 -17.74 23.39 -20.48
N LEU A 343 -18.96 23.55 -19.97
CA LEU A 343 -19.30 23.29 -18.57
C LEU A 343 -19.07 21.82 -18.22
N ASP A 344 -19.49 20.90 -19.08
CA ASP A 344 -19.28 19.46 -18.92
C ASP A 344 -17.79 19.09 -18.89
N CYS A 345 -16.99 19.69 -19.77
CA CYS A 345 -15.55 19.55 -19.77
C CYS A 345 -14.92 20.10 -18.48
N LEU A 346 -15.43 21.22 -17.96
CA LEU A 346 -14.96 21.83 -16.73
C LEU A 346 -15.30 20.97 -15.50
N VAL A 347 -16.52 20.42 -15.43
CA VAL A 347 -16.95 19.50 -14.36
C VAL A 347 -16.05 18.26 -14.33
N LYS A 348 -15.74 17.67 -15.49
CA LYS A 348 -14.78 16.56 -15.59
C LYS A 348 -13.41 16.93 -15.03
N LYS A 349 -12.90 18.14 -15.31
CA LYS A 349 -11.64 18.65 -14.75
C LYS A 349 -11.72 18.86 -13.23
N MET A 350 -12.82 19.41 -12.73
CA MET A 350 -13.07 19.58 -11.29
C MET A 350 -13.09 18.23 -10.57
N GLU A 351 -13.74 17.21 -11.15
CA GLU A 351 -13.77 15.86 -10.56
C GLU A 351 -12.36 15.24 -10.49
N ILE A 352 -11.55 15.40 -11.55
CA ILE A 352 -10.17 14.92 -11.59
C ILE A 352 -9.34 15.62 -10.50
N LYS A 353 -9.40 16.94 -10.37
CA LYS A 353 -8.67 17.65 -9.31
C LYS A 353 -9.18 17.30 -7.92
N GLY A 354 -10.48 17.11 -7.72
CA GLY A 354 -11.05 16.60 -6.46
C GLY A 354 -10.49 15.22 -6.06
N LYS A 355 -10.30 14.33 -7.04
CA LYS A 355 -9.61 13.04 -6.84
C LYS A 355 -8.13 13.24 -6.47
N GLN A 356 -7.43 14.21 -7.06
CA GLN A 356 -6.03 14.53 -6.72
C GLN A 356 -5.91 15.05 -5.27
N ILE A 357 -6.74 16.02 -4.88
CA ILE A 357 -6.81 16.54 -3.50
C ILE A 357 -7.04 15.40 -2.51
N SER A 358 -7.99 14.51 -2.81
CA SER A 358 -8.30 13.36 -1.95
C SER A 358 -7.11 12.43 -1.76
N LYS A 359 -6.32 12.17 -2.82
CA LYS A 359 -5.10 11.36 -2.75
C LYS A 359 -4.02 12.04 -1.91
N LEU A 360 -3.79 13.33 -2.13
CA LEU A 360 -2.79 14.11 -1.39
C LEU A 360 -3.12 14.21 0.11
N LYS A 361 -4.39 14.49 0.46
CA LYS A 361 -4.86 14.51 1.85
C LYS A 361 -4.69 13.15 2.54
N LYS A 362 -4.99 12.04 1.84
CA LYS A 362 -4.74 10.67 2.35
C LYS A 362 -3.25 10.43 2.63
N HIS A 363 -2.37 10.84 1.71
CA HIS A 363 -0.92 10.70 1.88
C HIS A 363 -0.42 11.52 3.08
N GLN A 364 -0.87 12.77 3.21
CA GLN A 364 -0.53 13.64 4.33
C GLN A 364 -0.98 13.05 5.68
N ALA A 365 -2.19 12.48 5.73
CA ALA A 365 -2.70 11.81 6.93
C ALA A 365 -1.89 10.55 7.28
N SER A 366 -1.46 9.77 6.27
CA SER A 366 -0.60 8.60 6.45
C SER A 366 0.77 8.99 7.02
N LEU A 367 1.39 10.04 6.48
CA LEU A 367 2.65 10.59 7.00
C LEU A 367 2.51 11.04 8.46
N ARG A 368 1.44 11.79 8.80
CA ARG A 368 1.18 12.21 10.19
C ARG A 368 1.03 11.00 11.14
N LYS A 369 0.28 9.96 10.74
CA LYS A 369 0.13 8.72 11.53
C LYS A 369 1.46 8.01 11.74
N ASN A 370 2.31 7.92 10.71
CA ASN A 370 3.62 7.27 10.81
C ASN A 370 4.58 8.04 11.72
N VAL A 371 4.62 9.37 11.60
CA VAL A 371 5.41 10.24 12.49
C VAL A 371 4.95 10.07 13.94
N GLN A 372 3.65 10.00 14.20
CA GLN A 372 3.11 9.81 15.54
C GLN A 372 3.42 8.43 16.12
N LYS A 373 3.36 7.36 15.32
CA LYS A 373 3.80 6.01 15.71
C LYS A 373 5.29 5.97 16.06
N ILE A 374 6.13 6.65 15.28
CA ILE A 374 7.57 6.75 15.57
C ILE A 374 7.79 7.49 16.89
N LYS A 375 7.09 8.62 17.11
CA LYS A 375 7.16 9.39 18.37
C LYS A 375 6.75 8.55 19.58
N GLN A 376 5.67 7.76 19.48
CA GLN A 376 5.22 6.84 20.54
C GLN A 376 6.25 5.74 20.83
N LYS A 377 6.83 5.11 19.79
CA LYS A 377 7.89 4.10 19.97
C LYS A 377 9.14 4.69 20.62
N MET A 378 9.53 5.91 20.23
CA MET A 378 10.68 6.59 20.79
C MET A 378 10.46 6.99 22.27
N GLN A 379 9.24 7.37 22.63
CA GLN A 379 8.86 7.65 24.01
C GLN A 379 8.84 6.39 24.88
N LYS A 380 8.35 5.27 24.34
CA LYS A 380 8.38 3.96 25.02
C LYS A 380 9.82 3.49 25.29
N LEU A 381 10.72 3.64 24.30
CA LEU A 381 12.15 3.36 24.47
C LEU A 381 12.82 4.29 25.49
N LYS A 382 12.42 5.57 25.56
CA LYS A 382 12.92 6.50 26.59
C LYS A 382 12.47 6.12 28.00
N GLN A 383 11.24 5.63 28.17
CA GLN A 383 10.74 5.13 29.46
C GLN A 383 11.44 3.83 29.89
N GLU A 384 11.67 2.93 28.94
CA GLU A 384 12.38 1.66 29.17
C GLU A 384 13.87 1.90 29.53
N ALA A 385 14.53 2.88 28.91
CA ALA A 385 15.89 3.30 29.26
C ALA A 385 15.99 4.02 30.61
N ALA A 386 14.97 4.78 31.02
CA ALA A 386 14.92 5.40 32.35
C ALA A 386 14.73 4.36 33.47
N HIS A 387 13.99 3.28 33.21
CA HIS A 387 13.76 2.20 34.17
C HIS A 387 14.99 1.31 34.43
N VAL A 388 15.95 1.27 33.48
CA VAL A 388 17.20 0.52 33.60
C VAL A 388 18.27 1.27 34.42
N LYS A 389 18.17 2.60 34.56
CA LYS A 389 19.19 3.42 35.23
C LYS A 389 19.05 3.50 36.76
N LEU A 390 18.05 2.84 37.35
CA LEU A 390 17.73 2.87 38.79
C LEU A 390 18.14 1.60 39.57
N LYS A 391 18.78 0.62 38.92
CA LYS A 391 19.32 -0.58 39.58
C LYS A 391 20.82 -0.73 39.29
N CYS A 392 21.62 0.18 39.84
CA CYS A 392 23.04 -0.08 40.06
C CYS A 392 23.49 0.75 41.27
N GLY A 393 23.19 0.23 42.46
CA GLY A 393 23.68 0.73 43.73
C GLY A 393 23.84 -0.46 44.65
N ASP A 394 25.08 -0.71 45.03
CA ASP A 394 25.55 -1.52 46.17
C ASP A 394 25.25 -3.03 46.16
N GLN A 395 26.31 -3.85 46.01
CA GLN A 395 27.04 -4.37 47.18
C GLN A 395 28.20 -5.29 46.75
N LYS A 396 29.07 -5.49 47.72
CA LYS A 396 30.49 -5.83 47.69
C LYS A 396 30.68 -7.26 48.21
N GLU A 397 31.74 -7.91 47.72
CA GLU A 397 32.56 -8.94 48.40
C GLU A 397 32.06 -10.39 48.64
N THR A 398 32.95 -11.31 48.22
CA THR A 398 33.45 -12.57 48.84
C THR A 398 32.82 -13.96 48.59
N LYS A 399 33.66 -14.81 47.94
CA LYS A 399 34.07 -16.21 48.21
C LYS A 399 33.20 -17.43 47.83
N GLU A 400 33.72 -18.18 46.84
CA GLU A 400 34.01 -19.64 46.76
C GLU A 400 33.11 -20.69 47.46
N SER A 401 32.42 -21.54 46.68
CA SER A 401 32.81 -22.96 46.41
C SER A 401 31.69 -23.82 45.76
N GLN A 402 32.06 -24.46 44.65
CA GLN A 402 31.74 -25.79 44.08
C GLN A 402 30.33 -26.47 44.08
N ILE A 403 29.95 -26.83 42.84
CA ILE A 403 29.32 -28.08 42.30
C ILE A 403 27.85 -28.40 42.64
N ALA A 404 26.98 -28.30 41.62
CA ALA A 404 26.11 -29.40 41.16
C ALA A 404 25.48 -29.06 39.78
N ILE A 405 25.55 -30.02 38.86
CA ILE A 405 25.00 -29.97 37.51
C ILE A 405 23.46 -29.96 37.57
N GLY A 406 22.85 -29.02 36.84
CA GLY A 406 21.41 -28.96 36.61
C GLY A 406 21.09 -28.10 35.40
N GLU A 407 20.89 -28.74 34.24
CA GLU A 407 20.51 -28.11 32.97
C GLU A 407 19.29 -27.20 33.14
N SER A 408 19.54 -25.90 33.15
CA SER A 408 18.51 -24.88 33.20
C SER A 408 18.46 -24.18 31.84
N LYS A 409 17.38 -24.43 31.10
CA LYS A 409 17.01 -23.76 29.85
C LYS A 409 17.14 -22.24 30.00
N SER A 410 18.21 -21.67 29.46
CA SER A 410 18.40 -20.23 29.41
C SER A 410 17.48 -19.62 28.35
N ARG A 411 16.57 -18.80 28.85
CA ARG A 411 15.67 -17.89 28.14
C ARG A 411 16.45 -17.16 27.03
N ALA A 412 16.04 -17.34 25.78
CA ALA A 412 16.62 -16.62 24.65
C ALA A 412 16.36 -15.11 24.81
N CYS A 413 17.42 -14.35 25.09
CA CYS A 413 17.39 -12.89 25.13
C CYS A 413 17.16 -12.29 23.72
N PRO A 414 16.51 -11.11 23.58
CA PRO A 414 16.14 -10.53 22.28
C PRO A 414 17.32 -10.02 21.41
N GLY A 415 18.56 -10.19 21.84
CA GLY A 415 19.75 -9.61 21.20
C GLY A 415 20.52 -10.52 20.22
N GLN A 416 20.20 -11.82 20.13
CA GLN A 416 20.97 -12.74 19.29
C GLN A 416 20.68 -12.62 17.78
N LYS A 417 19.45 -12.27 17.39
CA LYS A 417 19.05 -12.14 15.98
C LYS A 417 19.71 -10.96 15.26
N SER A 418 20.08 -9.88 15.96
CA SER A 418 20.77 -8.75 15.34
C SER A 418 22.23 -9.06 15.03
N LYS A 419 22.88 -9.90 15.85
CA LYS A 419 24.27 -10.33 15.63
C LYS A 419 24.37 -11.30 14.45
N SER A 420 23.44 -12.24 14.31
CA SER A 420 23.41 -13.15 13.16
C SER A 420 23.10 -12.40 11.85
N SER A 421 22.19 -11.42 11.89
CA SER A 421 21.88 -10.58 10.72
C SER A 421 23.06 -9.69 10.31
N LEU A 422 23.79 -9.12 11.29
CA LEU A 422 25.00 -8.34 11.01
C LEU A 422 26.14 -9.22 10.47
N GLN A 423 26.27 -10.45 10.99
CA GLN A 423 27.26 -11.40 10.48
C GLN A 423 26.95 -11.81 9.04
N LEU A 424 25.68 -12.05 8.71
CA LEU A 424 25.26 -12.31 7.34
C LEU A 424 25.57 -11.14 6.41
N LEU A 425 25.30 -9.90 6.84
CA LEU A 425 25.60 -8.70 6.07
C LEU A 425 27.11 -8.56 5.79
N LYS A 426 27.94 -8.81 6.81
CA LYS A 426 29.40 -8.81 6.69
C LYS A 426 29.89 -9.91 5.74
N ASN A 427 29.29 -11.10 5.79
CA ASN A 427 29.63 -12.20 4.89
C ASN A 427 29.27 -11.88 3.43
N VAL A 428 28.10 -11.27 3.18
CA VAL A 428 27.68 -10.82 1.84
C VAL A 428 28.59 -9.71 1.32
N GLN A 429 28.95 -8.74 2.17
CA GLN A 429 29.88 -7.68 1.79
C GLN A 429 31.28 -8.24 1.46
N LYS A 430 31.74 -9.26 2.21
CA LYS A 430 32.99 -9.97 1.94
C LYS A 430 32.92 -10.70 0.60
N LEU A 431 31.81 -11.39 0.31
CA LEU A 431 31.58 -12.07 -0.96
C LEU A 431 31.58 -11.08 -2.14
N GLN A 432 30.93 -9.93 -1.99
CA GLN A 432 30.91 -8.86 -2.99
C GLN A 432 32.32 -8.27 -3.25
N SER A 433 33.17 -8.19 -2.23
CA SER A 433 34.55 -7.71 -2.37
C SER A 433 35.53 -8.76 -2.89
N THR A 434 35.17 -10.05 -2.84
CA THR A 434 36.03 -11.17 -3.25
C THR A 434 35.67 -11.73 -4.63
N LEU A 435 34.43 -11.55 -5.09
CA LEU A 435 34.06 -11.87 -6.48
C LEU A 435 34.70 -10.87 -7.44
N LYS A 436 35.56 -11.36 -8.34
CA LYS A 436 36.09 -10.59 -9.47
C LYS A 436 35.19 -10.81 -10.69
N ARG A 437 35.26 -9.88 -11.65
CA ARG A 437 34.46 -9.91 -12.89
C ARG A 437 34.64 -11.20 -13.71
N ASP A 438 35.76 -11.88 -13.53
CA ASP A 438 36.15 -13.07 -14.28
C ASP A 438 35.66 -14.39 -13.64
N ASP A 439 35.09 -14.34 -12.42
CA ASP A 439 34.54 -15.51 -11.71
C ASP A 439 33.11 -15.89 -12.19
N ILE A 440 32.53 -15.09 -13.10
CA ILE A 440 31.20 -15.31 -13.68
C ILE A 440 31.38 -15.80 -15.12
N MET A 441 31.99 -16.96 -15.28
CA MET A 441 32.01 -17.69 -16.55
C MET A 441 30.89 -18.72 -16.51
N TRP A 442 29.79 -18.44 -17.21
CA TRP A 442 28.84 -19.49 -17.57
C TRP A 442 29.39 -20.17 -18.82
N GLU A 443 29.69 -21.46 -18.69
CA GLU A 443 30.11 -22.36 -19.77
C GLU A 443 29.13 -22.22 -20.96
N ARG A 444 29.68 -21.97 -22.15
CA ARG A 444 28.93 -21.64 -23.37
C ARG A 444 28.31 -22.87 -24.01
#